data_AF-A0A9P1HFW0-F1
#
_entry.id   AF-A0A9P1HFW0-F1
#
_cell.length_a   1.000
_cell.length_b   1.000
_cell.length_c   1.000
_cell.angle_alpha   90.00
_cell.angle_beta   90.00
_cell.angle_gamma   90.00
#
_symmetry.space_group_name_H-M   'P 1'
#
loop_
_entity.id
_entity.type
_entity.pdbx_description
1 polymer ?
#
loop_
_entity_poly.entity_id
_entity_poly.type
_entity_poly.pdbx_seq_one_letter_code
_entity_poly.pdbx_strand_id
1 'polypeptide(L)'
;MALRRRSHDGRAASPIPEDPKPDFLPGWSRATNEIMDPAIHRARAPGHSHQEANSPPVRAIEPEQALVPAEREVISPSVLPGVRAIPPAWNRILRGRLQPGQYFAKSLTRYLGPFTDMPTVDDLPAGDTYVILQRMGRFPDTGKSIFRHVAQINS
;
A
#
# COMPACT_ATOMS: atom_id res chain seq x y z
N MET A 1 -56.32 -28.01 -46.04
CA MET A 1 -55.84 -28.82 -44.89
C MET A 1 -54.53 -28.20 -44.42
N ALA A 2 -54.54 -27.17 -43.57
CA ALA A 2 -54.69 -27.21 -42.11
C ALA A 2 -53.63 -28.11 -41.43
N LEU A 3 -52.56 -27.51 -40.89
CA LEU A 3 -52.37 -27.48 -39.44
C LEU A 3 -51.30 -26.44 -39.01
N ARG A 4 -51.77 -25.51 -38.17
CA ARG A 4 -50.98 -24.63 -37.30
C ARG A 4 -50.11 -25.45 -36.36
N ARG A 5 -48.91 -24.98 -36.01
CA ARG A 5 -48.48 -24.82 -34.60
C ARG A 5 -47.55 -23.63 -34.44
N ARG A 6 -48.06 -22.62 -33.72
CA ARG A 6 -47.27 -21.65 -32.97
C ARG A 6 -46.59 -22.40 -31.83
N SER A 7 -45.30 -22.17 -31.64
CA SER A 7 -44.65 -22.36 -30.34
C SER A 7 -44.04 -21.04 -29.95
N HIS A 8 -44.73 -20.36 -29.02
CA HIS A 8 -44.09 -19.48 -28.06
C HIS A 8 -43.12 -20.35 -27.26
N ASP A 9 -41.85 -19.98 -27.23
CA ASP A 9 -40.98 -20.40 -26.13
C ASP A 9 -40.42 -19.12 -25.53
N GLY A 10 -41.09 -18.69 -24.47
CA GLY A 10 -40.60 -17.62 -23.61
C GLY A 10 -39.29 -18.08 -23.00
N ARG A 11 -38.19 -17.46 -23.44
CA ARG A 11 -36.93 -17.49 -22.69
C ARG A 11 -37.21 -16.89 -21.32
N ALA A 12 -37.46 -17.76 -20.35
CA ALA A 12 -37.36 -17.45 -18.94
C ALA A 12 -35.94 -16.93 -18.70
N ALA A 13 -35.82 -15.65 -18.35
CA ALA A 13 -34.59 -15.10 -17.83
C ALA A 13 -34.17 -15.95 -16.62
N SER A 14 -32.94 -16.46 -16.64
CA SER A 14 -32.38 -17.20 -15.52
C SER A 14 -32.47 -16.36 -14.24
N PRO A 15 -32.80 -16.96 -13.07
CA PRO A 15 -32.82 -16.23 -11.82
C PRO A 15 -31.41 -15.70 -11.51
N ILE A 16 -31.36 -14.42 -11.15
CA ILE A 16 -30.15 -13.72 -10.71
C ILE A 16 -29.65 -14.44 -9.45
N PRO A 17 -28.36 -14.85 -9.39
CA PRO A 17 -27.77 -15.35 -8.15
C PRO A 17 -27.81 -14.23 -7.10
N GLU A 18 -28.51 -14.47 -5.99
CA GLU A 18 -28.50 -13.56 -4.85
C GLU A 18 -27.06 -13.40 -4.34
N ASP A 19 -26.62 -12.15 -4.27
CA ASP A 19 -25.31 -11.75 -3.78
C ASP A 19 -25.15 -12.20 -2.30
N PRO A 20 -24.09 -12.91 -1.92
CA PRO A 20 -23.86 -13.24 -0.52
C PRO A 20 -23.59 -11.96 0.27
N LYS A 21 -24.52 -11.60 1.15
CA LYS A 21 -24.37 -10.55 2.16
C LYS A 21 -23.01 -10.71 2.87
N PRO A 22 -22.24 -9.63 3.07
CA PRO A 22 -21.06 -9.71 3.92
C PRO A 22 -21.51 -9.89 5.37
N ASP A 23 -21.42 -11.13 5.86
CA ASP A 23 -21.43 -11.43 7.28
C ASP A 23 -20.20 -10.77 7.91
N PHE A 24 -20.40 -9.57 8.45
CA PHE A 24 -19.43 -8.91 9.31
C PHE A 24 -19.27 -9.74 10.58
N LEU A 25 -18.16 -10.46 10.68
CA LEU A 25 -17.77 -11.14 11.92
C LEU A 25 -17.49 -10.09 13.03
N PRO A 26 -18.00 -10.30 14.26
CA PRO A 26 -17.76 -9.40 15.38
C PRO A 26 -16.34 -9.62 15.90
N GLY A 27 -15.48 -8.59 15.83
CA GLY A 27 -14.12 -8.69 16.35
C GLY A 27 -13.11 -7.67 15.83
N TRP A 28 -13.47 -6.82 14.86
CA TRP A 28 -12.60 -5.74 14.41
C TRP A 28 -12.91 -4.44 15.17
N SER A 29 -12.31 -4.32 16.34
CA SER A 29 -12.21 -3.03 17.02
C SER A 29 -11.27 -2.11 16.25
N ARG A 30 -11.77 -0.92 15.91
CA ARG A 30 -10.97 0.24 15.51
C ARG A 30 -9.92 0.48 16.59
N ALA A 31 -8.64 0.39 16.25
CA ALA A 31 -7.60 0.97 17.09
C ALA A 31 -7.72 2.49 16.99
N THR A 32 -8.42 3.10 17.95
CA THR A 32 -8.32 4.52 18.25
C THR A 32 -6.90 4.79 18.74
N ASN A 33 -6.25 5.78 18.16
CA ASN A 33 -5.04 6.40 18.69
C ASN A 33 -5.35 6.95 20.09
N GLU A 34 -5.10 6.17 21.14
CA GLU A 34 -4.97 6.67 22.49
C GLU A 34 -3.49 7.02 22.73
N ILE A 35 -3.27 8.34 22.70
CA ILE A 35 -2.05 9.01 23.07
C ILE A 35 -1.88 8.83 24.59
N MET A 36 -0.95 7.96 25.00
CA MET A 36 -0.50 7.92 26.39
C MET A 36 0.55 9.01 26.62
N ASP A 37 0.15 10.01 27.38
CA ASP A 37 0.95 11.08 27.94
C ASP A 37 1.81 10.54 29.12
N PRO A 38 3.16 10.64 29.09
CA PRO A 38 3.98 10.34 30.26
C PRO A 38 4.11 11.57 31.16
N ALA A 39 3.04 11.84 31.91
CA ALA A 39 3.02 12.83 32.97
C ALA A 39 3.77 12.31 34.21
N ILE A 40 4.87 13.00 34.54
CA ILE A 40 5.38 13.27 35.90
C ILE A 40 6.18 12.14 36.58
N HIS A 41 7.49 12.12 36.28
CA HIS A 41 8.49 11.98 37.35
C HIS A 41 8.94 13.37 37.79
N ARG A 42 8.54 13.82 39.00
CA ARG A 42 9.43 14.67 39.80
C ARG A 42 9.16 14.59 41.30
N ALA A 43 10.25 14.37 42.01
CA ALA A 43 10.42 14.15 43.44
C ALA A 43 10.22 15.41 44.30
N ARG A 44 10.16 15.23 45.63
CA ARG A 44 10.33 16.33 46.59
C ARG A 44 11.17 15.90 47.81
N ALA A 45 12.40 16.41 47.88
CA ALA A 45 13.11 16.72 49.12
C ALA A 45 14.01 17.96 48.85
N PRO A 46 14.21 18.86 49.83
CA PRO A 46 14.80 20.19 49.62
C PRO A 46 16.30 20.25 49.97
N GLY A 47 17.04 21.15 49.32
CA GLY A 47 18.44 21.41 49.65
C GLY A 47 19.04 22.58 48.86
N HIS A 48 19.15 23.71 49.55
CA HIS A 48 20.11 24.83 49.46
C HIS A 48 20.71 25.34 48.13
N SER A 49 20.34 26.60 47.84
CA SER A 49 21.19 27.79 47.55
C SER A 49 22.54 27.65 46.84
N HIS A 50 22.73 28.36 45.73
CA HIS A 50 23.57 29.58 45.64
C HIS A 50 23.60 30.16 44.21
N GLN A 51 23.53 31.51 44.12
CA GLN A 51 24.15 32.42 43.14
C GLN A 51 23.95 32.20 41.62
N GLU A 52 24.01 33.19 40.74
CA GLU A 52 23.99 34.65 40.73
C GLU A 52 24.10 34.98 39.23
N ALA A 53 23.44 36.07 38.81
CA ALA A 53 23.70 36.86 37.60
C ALA A 53 24.09 36.14 36.29
N ASN A 54 23.24 36.29 35.27
CA ASN A 54 23.56 37.03 34.04
C ASN A 54 22.54 36.66 32.94
N SER A 55 21.56 37.54 32.70
CA SER A 55 20.92 37.64 31.37
C SER A 55 21.88 38.45 30.47
N PRO A 56 22.09 38.11 29.18
CA PRO A 56 21.18 38.55 28.10
C PRO A 56 21.25 37.68 26.81
N PRO A 57 20.70 38.09 25.65
CA PRO A 57 19.39 38.66 25.36
C PRO A 57 18.53 37.71 24.50
N VAL A 58 17.26 38.07 24.35
CA VAL A 58 16.27 37.52 23.40
C VAL A 58 16.88 37.44 21.99
N ARG A 59 17.22 36.23 21.52
CA ARG A 59 17.38 35.96 20.09
C ARG A 59 16.04 35.48 19.59
N ALA A 60 15.41 36.31 18.77
CA ALA A 60 14.30 35.91 17.92
C ALA A 60 14.72 34.63 17.18
N ILE A 61 14.07 33.52 17.52
CA ILE A 61 14.14 32.32 16.69
C ILE A 61 13.10 32.60 15.60
N GLU A 62 13.56 33.24 14.52
CA GLU A 62 12.83 33.21 13.26
C GLU A 62 12.53 31.75 12.93
N PRO A 63 11.29 31.39 12.55
CA PRO A 63 11.04 30.08 11.99
C PRO A 63 11.69 30.07 10.61
N GLU A 64 12.98 29.75 10.56
CA GLU A 64 13.63 29.30 9.35
C GLU A 64 12.95 27.99 8.98
N GLN A 65 11.86 28.14 8.23
CA GLN A 65 11.21 27.07 7.50
C GLN A 65 12.26 26.54 6.53
N ALA A 66 13.09 25.62 7.03
CA ALA A 66 13.82 24.72 6.18
C ALA A 66 12.76 24.01 5.35
N LEU A 67 12.60 24.46 4.10
CA LEU A 67 12.02 23.66 3.04
C LEU A 67 12.89 22.40 2.97
N VAL A 68 12.54 21.39 3.77
CA VAL A 68 12.97 20.03 3.51
C VAL A 68 12.50 19.75 2.08
N PRO A 69 13.41 19.49 1.13
CA PRO A 69 13.00 19.03 -0.20
C PRO A 69 12.14 17.81 0.06
N ALA A 70 10.87 17.84 -0.37
CA ALA A 70 9.90 16.78 -0.11
C ALA A 70 10.62 15.43 -0.21
N GLU A 71 10.89 14.81 0.95
CA GLU A 71 11.64 13.58 1.01
C GLU A 71 10.89 12.64 0.08
N ARG A 72 11.56 12.17 -0.98
CA ARG A 72 10.95 11.26 -1.94
C ARG A 72 10.47 10.06 -1.14
N GLU A 73 9.18 10.01 -0.82
CA GLU A 73 8.65 9.00 0.07
C GLU A 73 8.93 7.64 -0.57
N VAL A 74 9.84 6.89 0.04
CA VAL A 74 10.18 5.55 -0.44
C VAL A 74 9.01 4.66 -0.06
N ILE A 75 8.21 4.28 -1.05
CA ILE A 75 7.04 3.45 -0.85
C ILE A 75 7.49 1.99 -0.82
N SER A 76 7.32 1.35 0.33
CA SER A 76 7.52 -0.09 0.45
C SER A 76 6.47 -0.83 -0.39
N PRO A 77 6.83 -1.79 -1.26
CA PRO A 77 5.87 -2.49 -2.09
C PRO A 77 4.73 -3.16 -1.31
N SER A 78 4.97 -3.54 -0.05
CA SER A 78 3.98 -4.17 0.83
C SER A 78 2.85 -3.25 1.27
N VAL A 79 3.00 -1.93 1.14
CA VAL A 79 1.92 -0.97 1.43
C VAL A 79 0.94 -0.85 0.27
N LEU A 80 1.29 -1.38 -0.91
CA LEU A 80 0.45 -1.34 -2.10
C LEU A 80 -0.69 -2.36 -1.98
N PRO A 81 -1.91 -2.00 -2.41
CA PRO A 81 -3.09 -2.84 -2.23
C PRO A 81 -2.94 -4.18 -2.94
N GLY A 82 -3.02 -5.29 -2.20
CA GLY A 82 -2.94 -6.65 -2.78
C GLY A 82 -1.53 -7.13 -3.12
N VAL A 83 -0.48 -6.36 -2.80
CA VAL A 83 0.91 -6.83 -2.84
C VAL A 83 1.28 -7.36 -1.45
N ARG A 84 1.85 -8.56 -1.41
CA ARG A 84 2.29 -9.19 -0.16
C ARG A 84 3.69 -9.75 -0.34
N ALA A 85 4.50 -9.61 0.69
CA ALA A 85 5.81 -10.25 0.74
C ALA A 85 5.66 -11.77 0.68
N ILE A 86 6.57 -12.42 -0.03
CA ILE A 86 6.62 -13.87 -0.14
C ILE A 86 7.19 -14.43 1.18
N PRO A 87 6.52 -15.40 1.83
CA PRO A 87 7.04 -15.98 3.06
C PRO A 87 8.39 -16.69 2.80
N PRO A 88 9.37 -16.60 3.72
CA PRO A 88 10.71 -17.17 3.51
C PRO A 88 10.74 -18.67 3.18
N ALA A 89 9.80 -19.45 3.72
CA ALA A 89 9.67 -20.88 3.45
C ALA A 89 9.50 -21.19 1.94
N TRP A 90 8.85 -20.30 1.20
CA TRP A 90 8.62 -20.46 -0.24
C TRP A 90 9.84 -20.09 -1.09
N ASN A 91 10.80 -19.34 -0.56
CA ASN A 91 11.96 -18.89 -1.34
C ASN A 91 12.76 -20.06 -1.92
N ARG A 92 12.92 -21.16 -1.19
CA ARG A 92 13.67 -22.34 -1.66
C ARG A 92 13.00 -22.99 -2.86
N ILE A 93 11.67 -23.07 -2.84
CA ILE A 93 10.86 -23.72 -3.89
C ILE A 93 10.81 -22.82 -5.14
N LEU A 94 10.70 -21.51 -4.94
CA LEU A 94 10.49 -20.57 -6.03
C LEU A 94 11.78 -20.27 -6.80
N ARG A 95 12.94 -20.16 -6.13
CA ARG A 95 14.21 -19.72 -6.75
C ARG A 95 14.58 -20.43 -8.06
N GLY A 96 14.26 -21.73 -8.21
CA GLY A 96 14.54 -22.49 -9.43
C GLY A 96 13.51 -22.38 -10.55
N ARG A 97 12.40 -21.65 -10.33
CA ARG A 97 11.25 -21.57 -11.24
C ARG A 97 10.87 -20.14 -11.62
N LEU A 98 11.60 -19.15 -11.10
CA LEU A 98 11.36 -17.74 -11.41
C LEU A 98 12.05 -17.35 -12.71
N GLN A 99 11.28 -16.77 -13.63
CA GLN A 99 11.79 -16.23 -14.89
C GLN A 99 11.33 -14.78 -15.03
N PRO A 100 12.24 -13.84 -15.33
CA PRO A 100 11.87 -12.45 -15.55
C PRO A 100 10.93 -12.33 -16.75
N GLY A 101 9.82 -11.63 -16.56
CA GLY A 101 8.83 -11.34 -17.59
C GLY A 101 8.53 -9.84 -17.68
N GLN A 102 7.26 -9.53 -17.97
CA GLN A 102 6.79 -8.15 -18.16
C GLN A 102 6.87 -7.30 -16.89
N TYR A 103 6.94 -5.99 -17.08
CA TYR A 103 6.93 -5.00 -16.02
C TYR A 103 5.51 -4.47 -15.78
N PHE A 104 5.26 -4.05 -14.54
CA PHE A 104 4.01 -3.45 -14.09
C PHE A 104 4.36 -2.27 -13.20
N ALA A 105 3.57 -1.21 -13.28
CA ALA A 105 3.74 -0.04 -12.41
C ALA A 105 2.54 0.06 -11.48
N LYS A 106 2.79 0.24 -10.18
CA LYS A 106 1.72 0.27 -9.17
C LYS A 106 1.93 1.39 -8.18
N SER A 107 0.91 2.24 -8.03
CA SER A 107 0.82 3.25 -6.98
C SER A 107 -0.24 2.84 -5.95
N LEU A 108 -0.51 3.70 -4.97
CA LEU A 108 -1.61 3.50 -4.03
C LEU A 108 -2.99 3.54 -4.71
N THR A 109 -3.08 4.25 -5.82
CA THR A 109 -4.34 4.58 -6.51
C THR A 109 -4.49 3.84 -7.84
N ARG A 110 -3.39 3.40 -8.46
CA ARG A 110 -3.37 2.91 -9.84
C ARG A 110 -2.53 1.65 -10.01
N TYR A 111 -2.90 0.88 -11.03
CA TYR A 111 -2.17 -0.30 -11.49
C TYR A 111 -2.10 -0.28 -13.01
N LEU A 112 -0.88 -0.27 -13.56
CA LEU A 112 -0.59 -0.08 -14.97
C LEU A 112 0.26 -1.23 -15.53
N GLY A 113 0.14 -1.44 -16.84
CA GLY A 113 0.83 -2.49 -17.59
C GLY A 113 -0.10 -3.63 -18.02
N PRO A 114 0.44 -4.72 -18.59
CA PRO A 114 1.87 -5.03 -18.68
C PRO A 114 2.65 -4.12 -19.63
N PHE A 115 3.90 -3.82 -19.28
CA PHE A 115 4.89 -3.19 -20.14
C PHE A 115 5.91 -4.24 -20.60
N THR A 116 6.32 -4.16 -21.87
CA THR A 116 7.36 -5.04 -22.43
C THR A 116 8.72 -4.76 -21.79
N ASP A 117 9.05 -3.48 -21.65
CA ASP A 117 10.30 -2.97 -21.09
C ASP A 117 10.05 -2.22 -19.77
N MET A 118 11.13 -1.83 -19.09
CA MET A 118 11.03 -1.08 -17.85
C MET A 118 10.46 0.32 -18.14
N PRO A 119 9.28 0.67 -17.59
CA PRO A 119 8.67 1.98 -17.83
C PRO A 119 9.52 3.10 -17.22
N THR A 120 9.45 4.26 -17.85
CA THR A 120 10.13 5.50 -17.44
C THR A 120 9.11 6.52 -16.93
N VAL A 121 9.58 7.72 -16.56
CA VAL A 121 8.70 8.81 -16.10
C VAL A 121 7.70 9.19 -17.18
N ASP A 122 8.11 9.20 -18.45
CA ASP A 122 7.26 9.61 -19.57
C ASP A 122 6.14 8.59 -19.89
N ASP A 123 6.31 7.34 -19.47
CA ASP A 123 5.32 6.27 -19.65
C ASP A 123 4.22 6.28 -18.58
N LEU A 124 4.40 7.08 -17.51
CA LEU A 124 3.57 7.05 -16.32
C LEU A 124 2.73 8.32 -16.18
N PRO A 125 1.46 8.21 -15.76
CA PRO A 125 0.65 9.37 -15.46
C PRO A 125 1.22 10.16 -14.28
N ALA A 126 1.36 11.47 -14.46
CA ALA A 126 1.89 12.36 -13.44
C ALA A 126 1.03 12.47 -12.18
N GLY A 127 1.66 12.86 -11.08
CA GLY A 127 1.06 13.13 -9.78
C GLY A 127 1.02 11.92 -8.83
N ASP A 128 1.74 10.85 -9.13
CA ASP A 128 1.76 9.61 -8.33
C ASP A 128 3.18 9.04 -8.20
N THR A 129 3.41 8.32 -7.10
CA THR A 129 4.61 7.51 -6.91
C THR A 129 4.31 6.06 -7.30
N TYR A 130 5.03 5.56 -8.30
CA TYR A 130 4.88 4.20 -8.82
C TYR A 130 6.03 3.31 -8.38
N VAL A 131 5.68 2.13 -7.89
CA VAL A 131 6.61 1.02 -7.69
C VAL A 131 6.58 0.13 -8.94
N ILE A 132 7.76 -0.10 -9.50
CA ILE A 132 7.96 -0.94 -10.68
C ILE A 132 8.20 -2.37 -10.25
N LEU A 133 7.32 -3.25 -10.72
CA LEU A 133 7.27 -4.66 -10.39
C LEU A 133 7.53 -5.48 -11.66
N GLN A 134 8.56 -6.32 -11.66
CA GLN A 134 8.77 -7.30 -12.71
C GLN A 134 8.10 -8.61 -12.33
N ARG A 135 7.24 -9.13 -13.21
CA ARG A 135 6.63 -10.43 -13.01
C ARG A 135 7.69 -11.51 -13.17
N MET A 136 7.77 -12.41 -12.19
CA MET A 136 8.74 -13.51 -12.17
C MET A 136 8.09 -14.89 -12.38
N GLY A 137 6.76 -14.98 -12.33
CA GLY A 137 6.02 -16.24 -12.46
C GLY A 137 4.69 -16.24 -11.71
N ARG A 138 4.23 -17.42 -11.33
CA ARG A 138 3.01 -17.64 -10.53
C ARG A 138 3.28 -18.60 -9.37
N PHE A 139 2.60 -18.39 -8.25
CA PHE A 139 2.55 -19.35 -7.17
C PHE A 139 1.82 -20.63 -7.64
N PRO A 140 2.38 -21.82 -7.36
CA PRO A 140 1.80 -23.09 -7.81
C PRO A 140 0.41 -23.35 -7.21
N ASP A 141 0.23 -23.07 -5.91
CA ASP A 141 -1.00 -23.46 -5.21
C ASP A 141 -2.15 -22.47 -5.44
N THR A 142 -1.84 -21.18 -5.51
CA THR A 142 -2.86 -20.11 -5.57
C THR A 142 -2.99 -19.44 -6.92
N GLY A 143 -2.08 -19.71 -7.86
CA GLY A 143 -2.02 -19.06 -9.18
C GLY A 143 -1.64 -17.56 -9.14
N LYS A 144 -1.43 -16.98 -7.94
CA LYS A 144 -1.09 -15.57 -7.75
C LYS A 144 0.24 -15.23 -8.42
N SER A 145 0.32 -14.06 -9.05
CA SER A 145 1.57 -13.61 -9.68
C SER A 145 2.64 -13.32 -8.65
N ILE A 146 3.86 -13.72 -8.96
CA ILE A 146 5.06 -13.42 -8.19
C ILE A 146 5.75 -12.23 -8.85
N PHE A 147 6.13 -11.24 -8.05
CA PHE A 147 6.78 -10.04 -8.53
C PHE A 147 8.11 -9.82 -7.81
N ARG A 148 9.08 -9.28 -8.55
CA ARG A 148 10.31 -8.68 -8.02
C ARG A 148 10.14 -7.16 -8.06
N HIS A 149 10.43 -6.49 -6.96
CA HIS A 149 10.56 -5.03 -6.96
C HIS A 149 11.84 -4.64 -7.72
N VAL A 150 11.71 -3.72 -8.69
CA VAL A 150 12.82 -3.29 -9.55
C VAL A 150 13.25 -1.86 -9.23
N ALA A 151 12.31 -0.94 -9.17
CA ALA A 151 12.56 0.48 -8.98
C ALA A 151 11.32 1.20 -8.45
N GLN A 152 11.50 2.44 -8.04
CA GLN A 152 10.42 3.38 -7.76
C GLN A 152 10.61 4.62 -8.65
N ILE A 153 9.52 5.10 -9.23
CA ILE A 153 9.47 6.27 -10.10
C ILE A 153 8.42 7.24 -9.56
N ASN A 154 8.83 8.48 -9.34
CA ASN A 154 7.92 9.56 -8.99
C ASN A 154 7.63 10.31 -10.29
N SER A 155 6.37 10.30 -10.74
CA SER A 155 5.94 10.92 -11.99
C SER A 155 5.00 12.08 -11.75
#